data_AF-A0A419DCA8-F1
#
_entry.id   AF-A0A419DCA8-F1
#
_cell.length_a   1.000
_cell.length_b   1.000
_cell.length_c   1.000
_cell.angle_alpha   90.00
_cell.angle_beta   90.00
_cell.angle_gamma   90.00
#
_symmetry.space_group_name_H-M   'P 1'
#
loop_
_entity.id
_entity.type
_entity.pdbx_description
1 polymer ?
#
loop_
_entity_poly.entity_id
_entity_poly.type
_entity_poly.pdbx_seq_one_letter_code
_entity_poly.pdbx_strand_id
1 'polypeptide(L)'
;MSIVNKFRNASGTGIGCLGQIIWFIGGAISVVWTLYVLFYMFGIWTIFVGLLFAPITYVASILIVWFTTGVFPVLLLIPWGLSIVGLILMGIGGSVKGE
;
A
#
# COMPACT_ATOMS: atom_id res chain seq x y z
N MET A 1 -10.56 22.35 -26.41
CA MET A 1 -10.65 22.00 -24.96
C MET A 1 -10.61 23.30 -24.16
N SER A 2 -11.56 23.52 -23.25
CA SER A 2 -11.59 24.71 -22.38
C SER A 2 -10.35 24.78 -21.48
N ILE A 3 -9.87 25.99 -21.15
CA ILE A 3 -8.77 26.23 -20.21
C ILE A 3 -9.04 25.54 -18.87
N VAL A 4 -10.29 25.59 -18.39
CA VAL A 4 -10.73 24.94 -17.15
C VAL A 4 -10.53 23.42 -17.22
N ASN A 5 -10.84 22.80 -18.36
CA ASN A 5 -10.66 21.35 -18.55
C ASN A 5 -9.18 20.96 -18.63
N LYS A 6 -8.31 21.86 -19.09
CA LYS A 6 -6.86 21.65 -19.15
C LYS A 6 -6.24 21.69 -17.75
N PHE A 7 -6.65 22.64 -16.91
CA PHE A 7 -6.24 22.72 -15.50
C PHE A 7 -6.74 21.52 -14.69
N ARG A 8 -8.01 21.13 -14.83
CA ARG A 8 -8.56 19.94 -14.17
C ARG A 8 -7.81 18.67 -14.55
N ASN A 9 -7.47 18.49 -15.83
CA ASN A 9 -6.67 17.36 -16.28
C ASN A 9 -5.27 17.33 -15.66
N ALA A 10 -4.58 18.48 -15.64
CA ALA A 10 -3.24 18.59 -15.07
C ALA A 10 -3.24 18.32 -13.56
N SER A 11 -4.19 18.90 -12.81
CA SER A 11 -4.33 18.68 -11.37
C SER A 11 -4.71 17.23 -11.05
N GLY A 12 -5.67 16.63 -11.77
CA GLY A 12 -6.07 15.24 -11.58
C GLY A 12 -4.93 14.26 -11.85
N THR A 13 -4.17 14.48 -12.92
CA THR A 13 -2.98 13.67 -13.24
C THR A 13 -1.89 13.83 -12.16
N GLY A 14 -1.65 15.04 -11.67
CA GLY A 14 -0.68 15.28 -10.60
C GLY A 14 -1.05 14.56 -9.29
N ILE A 15 -2.31 14.66 -8.86
CA ILE A 15 -2.82 13.96 -7.67
C ILE A 15 -2.74 12.44 -7.88
N GLY A 16 -3.08 11.94 -9.07
CA GLY A 16 -2.97 10.53 -9.43
C GLY A 16 -1.54 10.02 -9.32
N CYS A 17 -0.57 10.72 -9.91
CA CYS A 17 0.85 10.35 -9.82
C CYS A 17 1.37 10.35 -8.38
N LEU A 18 1.01 11.34 -7.57
CA LEU A 18 1.36 11.38 -6.15
C LEU A 18 0.77 10.19 -5.40
N GLY A 19 -0.50 9.88 -5.64
CA GLY A 19 -1.17 8.70 -5.08
C GLY A 19 -0.46 7.40 -5.48
N GLN A 20 -0.02 7.29 -6.73
CA GLN A 20 0.68 6.11 -7.24
C GLN A 20 2.04 5.92 -6.59
N ILE A 21 2.81 7.01 -6.39
CA ILE A 21 4.11 6.97 -5.70
C ILE A 21 3.92 6.54 -4.25
N ILE A 22 2.97 7.15 -3.53
CA ILE A 22 2.69 6.82 -2.13
C ILE A 22 2.25 5.36 -2.01
N TRP A 23 1.35 4.92 -2.90
CA TRP A 23 0.87 3.54 -2.95
C TRP A 23 2.02 2.55 -3.19
N PHE A 24 2.87 2.84 -4.18
CA PHE A 24 3.96 1.95 -4.56
C PHE A 24 5.00 1.83 -3.44
N ILE A 25 5.41 2.94 -2.84
CA ILE A 25 6.41 2.95 -1.75
C ILE A 25 5.84 2.27 -0.50
N GLY A 26 4.63 2.64 -0.07
CA GLY A 26 3.97 2.05 1.10
C GLY A 26 3.70 0.56 0.90
N GLY A 27 3.23 0.17 -0.28
CA GLY A 27 3.00 -1.21 -0.67
C GLY A 27 4.28 -2.03 -0.74
N ALA A 28 5.35 -1.51 -1.33
CA ALA A 28 6.63 -2.21 -1.42
C ALA A 28 7.25 -2.48 -0.04
N ILE A 29 7.27 -1.48 0.84
CA ILE A 29 7.73 -1.66 2.24
C ILE A 29 6.89 -2.73 2.94
N SER A 30 5.58 -2.70 2.74
CA SER A 30 4.66 -3.66 3.33
C SER A 30 4.96 -5.09 2.85
N VAL A 31 5.14 -5.29 1.54
CA VAL A 31 5.47 -6.58 0.95
C VAL A 31 6.82 -7.10 1.46
N VAL A 32 7.85 -6.27 1.49
CA VAL A 32 9.19 -6.67 1.98
C VAL A 32 9.10 -7.13 3.43
N TRP A 33 8.38 -6.39 4.27
CA TRP A 33 8.18 -6.77 5.67
C TRP A 33 7.44 -8.10 5.81
N THR A 34 6.33 -8.27 5.10
CA THR A 34 5.55 -9.52 5.14
C THR A 34 6.38 -10.70 4.69
N LEU A 35 7.13 -10.55 3.60
CA LEU A 35 8.03 -11.60 3.14
C LEU A 35 9.05 -11.93 4.23
N TYR A 36 9.71 -10.94 4.83
CA TYR A 36 10.66 -11.17 5.92
C TYR A 36 10.06 -11.99 7.08
N VAL A 37 8.89 -11.60 7.59
CA VAL A 37 8.22 -12.30 8.70
C VAL A 37 7.81 -13.72 8.29
N LEU A 38 7.21 -13.88 7.11
CA LEU A 38 6.74 -15.19 6.65
C LEU A 38 7.89 -16.16 6.38
N PHE A 39 8.98 -15.67 5.77
CA PHE A 39 10.20 -16.45 5.56
C PHE A 39 10.80 -16.93 6.87
N TYR A 40 10.85 -16.05 7.87
CA TYR A 40 11.38 -16.38 9.19
C TYR A 40 10.53 -17.45 9.90
N MET A 41 9.21 -17.38 9.77
CA MET A 41 8.27 -18.24 10.53
C MET A 41 7.95 -19.57 9.83
N PHE A 42 7.83 -19.57 8.51
CA PHE A 42 7.27 -20.69 7.74
C PHE A 42 8.18 -21.15 6.58
N GLY A 43 9.31 -20.47 6.36
CA GLY A 43 10.25 -20.80 5.30
C GLY A 43 9.77 -20.42 3.89
N ILE A 44 10.55 -20.82 2.87
CA ILE A 44 10.46 -20.29 1.50
C ILE A 44 9.12 -20.53 0.78
N TRP A 45 8.38 -21.56 1.20
CA TRP A 45 7.08 -21.92 0.62
C TRP A 45 6.01 -20.83 0.80
N THR A 46 6.19 -19.93 1.78
CA THR A 46 5.24 -18.83 2.02
C THR A 46 5.28 -17.71 0.99
N ILE A 47 6.25 -17.65 0.07
CA ILE A 47 6.19 -16.70 -1.05
C ILE A 47 4.90 -16.88 -1.85
N PHE A 48 4.53 -18.12 -2.14
CA PHE A 48 3.39 -18.42 -3.01
C PHE A 48 2.07 -17.98 -2.38
N VAL A 49 1.93 -18.15 -1.07
CA VAL A 49 0.73 -17.74 -0.32
C VAL A 49 0.77 -16.23 0.00
N GLY A 50 1.96 -15.73 0.35
CA GLY A 50 2.23 -14.35 0.75
C GLY A 50 1.93 -13.34 -0.34
N LEU A 51 2.35 -13.62 -1.58
CA LEU A 51 2.13 -12.71 -2.73
C LEU A 51 0.69 -12.74 -3.25
N LEU A 52 0.04 -13.91 -3.25
CA LEU A 52 -1.34 -14.06 -3.72
C LEU A 52 -2.34 -13.30 -2.83
N PHE A 53 -2.07 -13.24 -1.53
CA PHE A 53 -2.92 -12.58 -0.54
C PHE A 53 -2.23 -11.41 0.17
N ALA A 54 -1.33 -10.70 -0.52
CA ALA A 54 -0.46 -9.65 0.03
C ALA A 54 -1.10 -8.70 1.05
N PRO A 55 -2.34 -8.18 0.86
CA PRO A 55 -2.97 -7.31 1.86
C PRO A 55 -3.33 -8.04 3.16
N ILE A 56 -3.82 -9.28 3.05
CA ILE A 56 -4.25 -10.10 4.18
C ILE A 56 -3.03 -10.66 4.91
N THR A 57 -2.04 -11.14 4.16
CA THR A 57 -0.76 -11.64 4.70
C THR A 57 0.02 -10.53 5.39
N TYR A 58 -0.12 -9.27 4.96
CA TYR A 58 0.42 -8.12 5.69
C TYR A 58 -0.14 -7.98 7.09
N VAL A 59 -1.47 -7.93 7.21
CA VAL A 59 -2.14 -7.85 8.52
C VAL A 59 -1.80 -9.06 9.38
N ALA A 60 -1.77 -10.26 8.80
CA ALA A 60 -1.36 -11.48 9.49
C ALA A 60 0.08 -11.39 10.02
N SER A 61 1.02 -10.80 9.25
CA SER A 61 2.41 -10.63 9.69
C SER A 61 2.54 -9.73 10.93
N ILE A 62 1.70 -8.70 11.05
CA ILE A 62 1.64 -7.82 12.23
C ILE A 62 1.12 -8.60 13.45
N LEU A 63 0.07 -9.40 13.26
CA LEU A 63 -0.50 -10.22 14.33
C LEU A 63 0.50 -11.27 14.82
N ILE A 64 1.24 -11.90 13.91
CA ILE A 64 2.30 -12.86 14.26
C ILE A 64 3.36 -12.20 15.13
N VAL A 65 3.85 -11.02 14.75
CA VAL A 65 4.86 -10.29 15.52
C VAL A 65 4.32 -9.88 16.89
N TRP A 66 3.06 -9.45 16.96
CA TRP A 66 2.43 -9.09 18.23
C TRP A 66 2.32 -10.30 19.17
N PHE A 67 1.83 -11.44 18.71
CA PHE A 67 1.68 -12.64 19.53
C PHE A 67 3.02 -13.28 19.92
N THR A 68 4.07 -13.11 19.12
CA THR A 68 5.40 -13.66 19.40
C THR A 68 6.23 -12.79 20.35
N THR A 69 6.14 -11.46 20.22
CA THR A 69 6.95 -10.53 21.03
C THR A 69 6.20 -9.96 22.24
N GLY A 70 4.87 -10.10 22.28
CA GLY A 70 4.00 -9.49 23.29
C GLY A 70 3.80 -7.97 23.12
N VAL A 71 4.45 -7.34 22.13
CA VAL A 71 4.39 -5.90 21.88
C VAL A 71 3.78 -5.64 20.52
N PHE A 72 2.79 -4.72 20.47
CA PHE A 72 2.12 -4.41 19.21
C PHE A 72 2.94 -3.44 18.34
N PRO A 73 3.32 -3.82 17.10
CA PRO A 73 4.25 -3.03 16.30
C PRO A 73 3.53 -1.93 15.48
N VAL A 74 3.06 -0.88 16.18
CA VAL A 74 2.24 0.21 15.60
C VAL A 74 2.86 0.86 14.35
N LEU A 75 4.19 1.00 14.32
CA LEU A 75 4.89 1.65 13.20
C LEU A 75 4.69 0.93 11.85
N LEU A 76 4.39 -0.37 11.88
CA LEU A 76 4.11 -1.15 10.67
C LEU A 76 2.74 -0.81 10.07
N LEU A 77 1.81 -0.27 10.84
CA LEU A 77 0.52 0.17 10.26
C LEU A 77 0.68 1.40 9.34
N ILE A 78 1.76 2.17 9.50
CA ILE A 78 2.01 3.39 8.73
C ILE A 78 2.15 3.10 7.23
N PRO A 79 3.09 2.24 6.76
CA PRO A 79 3.25 1.97 5.33
C PRO A 79 1.99 1.36 4.69
N TRP A 80 1.24 0.55 5.44
CA TRP A 80 -0.05 0.00 4.97
C TRP A 80 -1.13 1.07 4.85
N GLY A 81 -1.26 1.95 5.86
CA GLY A 81 -2.17 3.09 5.82
C GLY A 81 -1.82 4.06 4.69
N LEU A 82 -0.53 4.35 4.48
CA LEU A 82 -0.05 5.17 3.37
C LEU A 82 -0.41 4.54 2.02
N SER A 83 -0.27 3.22 1.88
CA SER A 83 -0.70 2.51 0.68
C SER A 83 -2.19 2.76 0.36
N ILE A 84 -3.06 2.65 1.36
CA ILE A 84 -4.49 2.92 1.20
C ILE A 84 -4.76 4.38 0.83
N VAL A 85 -4.07 5.33 1.49
CA VAL A 85 -4.16 6.76 1.14
C VAL A 85 -3.72 7.00 -0.31
N GLY A 86 -2.67 6.33 -0.77
CA GLY A 86 -2.21 6.38 -2.16
C GLY A 86 -3.28 5.93 -3.16
N LEU A 87 -3.99 4.83 -2.86
CA LEU A 87 -5.14 4.37 -3.66
C LEU A 87 -6.27 5.39 -3.70
N ILE A 88 -6.61 5.99 -2.56
CA ILE A 88 -7.66 7.00 -2.47
C ILE A 88 -7.27 8.23 -3.31
N LEU A 89 -6.02 8.69 -3.22
CA LEU A 89 -5.52 9.81 -4.01
C LEU A 89 -5.55 9.51 -5.51
N MET A 90 -5.21 8.29 -5.94
CA MET A 90 -5.38 7.88 -7.33
C MET A 90 -6.84 7.94 -7.79
N GLY A 91 -7.78 7.47 -6.96
CA GLY A 91 -9.22 7.55 -7.26
C GLY A 91 -9.74 8.99 -7.35
N ILE A 92 -9.29 9.86 -6.45
CA ILE A 92 -9.59 11.31 -6.50
C ILE A 92 -8.99 11.92 -7.78
N GLY A 93 -7.76 11.56 -8.13
CA GLY A 93 -7.08 12.02 -9.34
C GLY A 93 -7.87 11.71 -10.62
N GLY A 94 -8.37 10.47 -10.75
CA GLY A 94 -9.25 10.07 -11.86
C GLY A 94 -10.56 10.86 -11.90
N SER A 95 -11.22 10.99 -10.74
CA SER A 95 -12.48 11.73 -10.61
C SER A 95 -12.34 13.22 -10.98
N VAL A 96 -11.23 13.86 -10.62
CA VAL A 96 -10.94 15.26 -10.96
C VAL A 96 -10.72 15.45 -12.46
N LYS A 97 -10.05 14.46 -13.08
CA LYS A 97 -9.79 14.39 -14.52
C LYS A 97 -11.08 14.25 -15.34
N GLY A 98 -12.14 13.72 -14.72
CA GLY A 98 -13.44 13.48 -15.35
C GLY A 98 -13.50 12.16 -16.12
N GLU A 99 -12.64 11.21 -15.73
CA GLU A 99 -12.66 9.81 -16.16
C GLU A 99 -13.55 8.97 -15.24
#